data_AF-T1HQN6-F1
#
_entry.id   AF-T1HQN6-F1
#
_cell.length_a   1.000
_cell.length_b   1.000
_cell.length_c   1.000
_cell.angle_alpha   90.00
_cell.angle_beta   90.00
_cell.angle_gamma   90.00
#
_symmetry.space_group_name_H-M   'P 1'
#
loop_
_entity.id
_entity.type
_entity.pdbx_description
1 polymer ?
#
loop_
_entity_poly.entity_id
_entity_poly.type
_entity_poly.pdbx_seq_one_letter_code
_entity_poly.pdbx_strand_id
1 'polypeptide(L)'
;MEIGANSCNHCGRIFTTFSGLRLHMRRTHFAEFNATVNVERVKRRWTQEEMLILATLERDLLALRLRVPLQRTLADRSPTRSMDAIKGIRRTDEYRRILAEISEPTPRRPSPLPRQGDPTGDILGQLIGDIDELRTMGCAYGADKLVRVIASLGDGADWGELLVEWSRVAFPKSSEAERPSARVGAGPSMGTRGIRRREYARVQRLWSVDRRALARELLDDRGSPGAVHGLIELEPYWRTFFEVPSASWGGANNELAPVVGVEEVWSPCDDEEVRVNYPRRAVPVETGADGGVADGFQPDPL
;
A
#
# COMPACT_ATOMS: atom_id res chain seq x y z
N MET A 1 18.61 -15.90 -48.13
CA MET A 1 18.46 -14.90 -47.05
C MET A 1 19.66 -15.03 -46.15
N GLU A 2 20.62 -14.12 -46.30
CA GLU A 2 21.82 -14.09 -45.45
C GLU A 2 21.41 -13.61 -44.06
N ILE A 3 21.51 -14.49 -43.07
CA ILE A 3 21.24 -14.16 -41.67
C ILE A 3 22.45 -13.33 -41.21
N GLY A 4 22.32 -12.01 -41.24
CA GLY A 4 23.33 -11.08 -40.72
C GLY A 4 23.67 -11.44 -39.27
N ALA A 5 24.87 -11.99 -39.08
CA ALA A 5 25.42 -12.34 -37.78
C ALA A 5 25.57 -11.06 -36.93
N ASN A 6 24.85 -10.97 -35.81
CA ASN A 6 24.93 -9.82 -34.91
C ASN A 6 25.98 -10.12 -33.83
N SER A 7 27.17 -9.54 -33.93
CA SER A 7 28.24 -9.75 -32.96
C SER A 7 28.19 -8.74 -31.80
N CYS A 8 28.62 -9.18 -30.62
CA CYS A 8 28.80 -8.29 -29.47
C CYS A 8 30.16 -7.57 -29.53
N ASN A 9 30.14 -6.25 -29.45
CA ASN A 9 31.35 -5.41 -29.50
C ASN A 9 32.23 -5.51 -28.24
N HIS A 10 31.75 -6.13 -27.15
CA HIS A 10 32.50 -6.23 -25.89
C HIS A 10 33.11 -7.62 -25.65
N CYS A 11 32.46 -8.68 -26.13
CA CYS A 11 32.95 -10.05 -25.92
C CYS A 11 33.02 -10.90 -27.20
N GLY A 12 32.74 -10.31 -28.37
CA GLY A 12 32.87 -10.97 -29.68
C GLY A 12 31.87 -12.10 -29.96
N ARG A 13 30.91 -12.37 -29.06
CA ARG A 13 29.92 -13.45 -29.26
C ARG A 13 28.98 -13.11 -30.41
N ILE A 14 28.70 -14.12 -31.23
CA ILE A 14 27.84 -13.99 -32.41
C ILE A 14 26.43 -14.48 -32.08
N PHE A 15 25.44 -13.69 -32.46
CA PHE A 15 24.02 -14.00 -32.27
C PHE A 15 23.30 -14.05 -33.61
N THR A 16 22.41 -15.02 -33.74
CA THR A 16 21.55 -15.19 -34.91
C THR A 16 20.43 -14.14 -34.99
N THR A 17 20.14 -13.44 -33.89
CA THR A 17 19.10 -12.41 -33.82
C THR A 17 19.56 -11.17 -33.04
N PHE A 18 19.08 -10.00 -33.45
CA PHE A 18 19.33 -8.72 -32.76
C PHE A 18 18.76 -8.71 -31.32
N SER A 19 17.61 -9.37 -31.11
CA SER A 19 17.02 -9.55 -29.79
C SER A 19 17.93 -10.36 -28.85
N GLY A 20 18.58 -11.41 -29.38
CA GLY A 20 19.57 -12.21 -28.66
C GLY A 20 20.78 -11.38 -28.24
N LEU A 21 21.31 -10.57 -29.15
CA LEU A 21 22.40 -9.63 -28.86
C LEU A 21 22.00 -8.63 -27.75
N ARG A 22 20.83 -7.97 -27.85
CA ARG A 22 20.37 -7.02 -26.82
C ARG A 22 20.18 -7.67 -25.45
N LEU A 23 19.63 -8.89 -25.41
CA LEU A 23 19.47 -9.62 -24.15
C LEU A 23 20.82 -9.97 -23.53
N HIS A 24 21.77 -10.43 -24.36
CA HIS A 24 23.12 -10.70 -23.93
C HIS A 24 23.82 -9.44 -23.38
N MET A 25 23.73 -8.31 -24.08
CA MET A 25 24.28 -7.03 -23.60
C MET A 25 23.63 -6.62 -22.27
N ARG A 26 22.31 -6.70 -22.13
CA ARG A 26 21.62 -6.39 -20.87
C ARG A 26 22.08 -7.26 -19.69
N ARG A 27 22.43 -8.53 -19.92
CA ARG A 27 22.82 -9.48 -18.86
C ARG A 27 24.31 -9.47 -18.54
N THR A 28 25.16 -9.32 -19.56
CA THR A 28 26.63 -9.53 -19.45
C THR A 28 27.39 -8.20 -19.47
N HIS A 29 26.88 -7.23 -20.23
CA HIS A 29 27.49 -5.91 -20.44
C HIS A 29 26.51 -4.82 -19.97
N PHE A 30 26.05 -4.94 -18.73
CA PHE A 30 24.98 -4.09 -18.19
C PHE A 30 25.36 -2.60 -18.18
N ALA A 31 26.62 -2.30 -17.87
CA ALA A 31 27.12 -0.92 -17.81
C ALA A 31 27.10 -0.27 -19.19
N GLU A 32 27.60 -0.98 -20.20
CA GLU A 32 27.69 -0.49 -21.58
C GLU A 32 26.31 -0.45 -22.24
N PHE A 33 25.46 -1.46 -21.96
CA PHE A 33 24.06 -1.44 -22.38
C PHE A 33 23.32 -0.23 -21.81
N ASN A 34 23.48 0.09 -20.52
CA ASN A 34 22.86 1.27 -19.94
C ASN A 34 23.41 2.58 -20.50
N ALA A 35 24.71 2.64 -20.81
CA ALA A 35 25.32 3.81 -21.45
C ALA A 35 24.75 4.08 -22.86
N THR A 36 24.40 3.02 -23.61
CA THR A 36 23.76 3.17 -24.93
C THR A 36 22.28 3.54 -24.87
N VAL A 37 21.60 3.28 -23.74
CA VAL A 37 20.19 3.64 -23.54
C VAL A 37 20.08 5.12 -23.15
N ASN A 38 20.22 5.99 -24.14
CA ASN A 38 19.90 7.41 -23.98
C ASN A 38 18.39 7.63 -24.20
N VAL A 39 17.60 7.43 -23.14
CA VAL A 39 16.21 7.91 -23.12
C VAL A 39 16.26 9.36 -22.69
N GLU A 40 16.00 10.30 -23.61
CA GLU A 40 15.73 11.69 -23.25
C GLU A 40 14.51 11.72 -22.33
N ARG A 41 14.77 11.74 -21.02
CA ARG A 41 13.75 11.84 -19.99
C ARG A 41 13.30 13.29 -19.93
N VAL A 42 12.54 13.73 -20.92
CA VAL A 42 11.85 15.03 -20.87
C VAL A 42 10.75 14.89 -19.81
N LYS A 43 11.10 15.18 -18.56
CA LYS A 43 10.10 15.40 -17.52
C LYS A 43 9.30 16.61 -17.95
N ARG A 44 8.11 16.41 -18.55
CA ARG A 44 7.15 17.49 -18.78
C ARG A 44 6.86 18.14 -17.43
N ARG A 45 7.47 19.29 -17.17
CA ARG A 45 7.25 20.07 -15.95
C ARG A 45 5.77 20.46 -15.91
N TRP A 46 5.23 20.57 -14.70
CA TRP A 46 3.91 21.14 -14.51
C TRP A 46 4.04 22.65 -14.70
N THR A 47 3.25 23.23 -15.59
CA THR A 47 3.15 24.69 -15.66
C THR A 47 2.22 25.21 -14.57
N GLN A 48 2.36 26.48 -14.19
CA GLN A 48 1.47 27.10 -13.21
C GLN A 48 0.00 27.03 -13.66
N GLU A 49 -0.25 27.29 -14.94
CA GLU A 49 -1.58 27.21 -15.54
C GLU A 49 -2.17 25.80 -15.47
N GLU A 50 -1.38 24.77 -15.79
CA GLU A 50 -1.83 23.37 -15.66
C GLU A 50 -2.18 23.01 -14.21
N MET A 51 -1.41 23.51 -13.24
CA MET A 51 -1.69 23.31 -11.81
C MET A 51 -2.98 24.01 -11.39
N LEU A 52 -3.22 25.24 -11.87
CA LEU A 52 -4.46 25.98 -11.61
C LEU A 52 -5.68 25.26 -12.18
N ILE A 53 -5.61 24.81 -13.44
CA ILE A 53 -6.68 24.04 -14.09
C ILE A 53 -6.98 22.75 -13.31
N LEU A 54 -5.94 22.04 -12.87
CA LEU A 54 -6.14 20.84 -12.08
C LEU A 54 -6.77 21.14 -10.71
N ALA A 55 -6.36 22.23 -10.06
CA ALA A 55 -6.88 22.63 -8.76
C ALA A 55 -8.34 23.10 -8.82
N THR A 56 -8.75 23.82 -9.87
CA THR A 56 -10.16 24.20 -10.05
C THR A 56 -11.05 22.98 -10.29
N LEU A 57 -10.61 22.04 -11.13
CA LEU A 57 -11.30 20.77 -11.32
C LEU A 57 -11.41 19.96 -10.02
N GLU A 58 -10.35 19.92 -9.21
CA GLU A 58 -10.38 19.24 -7.92
C GLU A 58 -11.35 19.92 -6.95
N ARG A 59 -11.35 21.25 -6.84
CA ARG A 59 -12.32 22.01 -6.04
C ARG A 59 -13.75 21.68 -6.45
N ASP A 60 -14.05 21.72 -7.75
CA ASP A 60 -15.40 21.50 -8.26
C ASP A 60 -15.87 20.06 -7.97
N LEU A 61 -14.97 19.07 -8.12
CA LEU A 61 -15.26 17.68 -7.77
C LEU A 61 -15.49 17.49 -6.27
N LEU A 62 -14.73 18.20 -5.42
CA LEU A 62 -14.93 18.18 -3.97
C LEU A 62 -16.25 18.86 -3.57
N ALA A 63 -16.64 19.94 -4.26
CA ALA A 63 -17.89 20.67 -4.02
C ALA A 63 -19.12 19.82 -4.32
N LEU A 64 -19.07 18.98 -5.36
CA LEU A 64 -20.17 18.07 -5.72
C LEU A 64 -20.45 16.99 -4.66
N ARG A 65 -19.55 16.77 -3.68
CA ARG A 65 -19.66 15.76 -2.59
C ARG A 65 -20.03 14.34 -3.06
N LEU A 66 -19.83 14.04 -4.35
CA LEU A 66 -20.07 12.73 -4.92
C LEU A 66 -18.96 11.76 -4.49
N ARG A 67 -19.30 10.50 -4.21
CA ARG A 67 -18.32 9.44 -3.92
C ARG A 67 -17.66 8.94 -5.21
N VAL A 68 -16.99 9.83 -5.93
CA VAL A 68 -16.26 9.48 -7.16
C VAL A 68 -14.78 9.26 -6.82
N PRO A 69 -14.10 8.28 -7.44
CA PRO A 69 -12.64 8.15 -7.31
C PRO A 69 -11.93 9.38 -7.89
N LEU A 70 -11.69 10.39 -7.05
CA LEU A 70 -11.16 11.71 -7.40
C LEU A 70 -9.96 11.65 -8.36
N GLN A 71 -8.97 10.80 -8.10
CA GLN A 71 -7.77 10.69 -8.93
C GLN A 71 -8.09 10.21 -10.35
N ARG A 72 -9.06 9.29 -10.49
CA ARG A 72 -9.48 8.76 -11.79
C ARG A 72 -10.25 9.82 -12.56
N THR A 73 -11.18 10.51 -11.90
CA THR A 73 -11.97 11.59 -12.51
C THR A 73 -11.11 12.76 -12.97
N LEU A 74 -10.08 13.12 -12.19
CA LEU A 74 -9.10 14.12 -12.59
C LEU A 74 -8.31 13.67 -13.83
N ALA A 75 -7.86 12.41 -13.87
CA ALA A 75 -7.14 11.86 -15.02
C ALA A 75 -8.02 11.79 -16.28
N ASP A 76 -9.29 11.41 -16.14
CA ASP A 76 -10.25 11.35 -17.25
C ASP A 76 -10.52 12.74 -17.84
N ARG A 77 -10.46 13.80 -17.01
CA ARG A 77 -10.61 15.21 -17.43
C ARG A 77 -9.31 15.87 -17.89
N SER A 78 -8.15 15.25 -17.65
CA SER A 78 -6.83 15.78 -18.05
C SER A 78 -6.12 14.82 -19.04
N PRO A 79 -6.42 14.89 -20.34
CA PRO A 79 -5.91 13.92 -21.33
C PRO A 79 -4.39 13.95 -21.52
N THR A 80 -3.71 15.03 -21.13
CA THR A 80 -2.25 15.19 -21.28
C THR A 80 -1.45 14.58 -20.12
N ARG A 81 -2.09 14.18 -19.02
CA ARG A 81 -1.42 13.77 -17.78
C ARG A 81 -1.97 12.45 -17.27
N SER A 82 -1.06 11.52 -16.92
CA SER A 82 -1.44 10.24 -16.35
C SER A 82 -1.88 10.38 -14.88
N MET A 83 -2.67 9.42 -14.41
CA MET A 83 -3.10 9.36 -13.00
C MET A 83 -1.92 9.42 -12.01
N ASP A 84 -0.79 8.82 -12.34
CA ASP A 84 0.39 8.82 -11.46
C ASP A 84 1.14 10.16 -11.50
N ALA A 85 1.13 10.87 -12.63
CA ALA A 85 1.62 12.24 -12.70
C ALA A 85 0.78 13.18 -11.83
N ILE A 86 -0.55 13.01 -11.84
CA ILE A 86 -1.49 13.76 -11.00
C ILE A 86 -1.28 13.46 -9.52
N LYS A 87 -1.11 12.18 -9.14
CA LYS A 87 -0.75 11.83 -7.76
C LYS A 87 0.58 12.46 -7.33
N GLY A 88 1.53 12.57 -8.25
CA GLY A 88 2.81 13.22 -8.02
C GLY A 88 2.64 14.70 -7.68
N ILE A 89 1.91 15.46 -8.50
CA ILE A 89 1.73 16.91 -8.28
C ILE A 89 0.87 17.19 -7.05
N ARG A 90 -0.15 16.38 -6.77
CA ARG A 90 -0.99 16.56 -5.57
C ARG A 90 -0.23 16.38 -4.24
N ARG A 91 0.95 15.76 -4.29
CA ARG A 91 1.84 15.65 -3.13
C ARG A 91 2.73 16.87 -2.93
N THR A 92 2.91 17.75 -3.92
CA THR A 92 3.76 18.92 -3.76
C THR A 92 3.08 19.98 -2.90
N ASP A 93 3.88 20.74 -2.15
CA ASP A 93 3.36 21.81 -1.30
C ASP A 93 2.85 22.99 -2.14
N GLU A 94 3.48 23.27 -3.28
CA GLU A 94 3.07 24.29 -4.24
C GLU A 94 1.63 24.07 -4.72
N TYR A 95 1.30 22.84 -5.13
CA TYR A 95 -0.06 22.51 -5.54
C TYR A 95 -1.06 22.62 -4.38
N ARG A 96 -0.67 22.21 -3.16
CA ARG A 96 -1.55 22.33 -1.99
C ARG A 96 -1.85 23.79 -1.63
N ARG A 97 -0.89 24.71 -1.81
CA ARG A 97 -1.11 26.15 -1.64
C ARG A 97 -2.10 26.70 -2.66
N ILE A 98 -1.90 26.37 -3.94
CA ILE A 98 -2.81 26.76 -5.03
C ILE A 98 -4.23 26.24 -4.75
N LEU A 99 -4.36 24.99 -4.33
CA LEU A 99 -5.66 24.40 -4.01
C LEU A 99 -6.30 25.08 -2.79
N ALA A 100 -5.53 25.45 -1.77
CA ALA A 100 -6.02 26.18 -0.62
C ALA A 100 -6.54 27.57 -1.03
N GLU A 101 -5.77 28.32 -1.80
CA GLU A 101 -6.16 29.64 -2.32
C GLU A 101 -7.45 29.59 -3.15
N ILE A 102 -7.58 28.59 -4.03
CA ILE A 102 -8.78 28.40 -4.87
C ILE A 102 -9.99 27.91 -4.05
N SER A 103 -9.74 27.19 -2.96
CA SER A 103 -10.78 26.64 -2.08
C SER A 103 -11.20 27.62 -0.98
N GLU A 104 -10.38 28.64 -0.70
CA GLU A 104 -10.77 29.71 0.20
C GLU A 104 -12.01 30.39 -0.38
N PRO A 105 -13.11 30.47 0.39
CA PRO A 105 -14.24 31.26 0.00
C PRO A 105 -13.74 32.70 -0.03
N THR A 106 -13.46 33.24 -1.22
CA THR A 106 -13.18 34.66 -1.37
C THR A 106 -14.24 35.39 -0.57
N PRO A 107 -13.87 36.18 0.47
CA PRO A 107 -14.86 36.93 1.22
C PRO A 107 -15.51 37.82 0.19
N ARG A 108 -16.72 37.44 -0.24
CA ARG A 108 -17.54 38.29 -1.08
C ARG A 108 -17.67 39.55 -0.24
N ARG A 109 -16.96 40.61 -0.66
CA ARG A 109 -17.31 41.97 -0.29
C ARG A 109 -18.83 42.00 -0.48
N PRO A 110 -19.64 42.40 0.51
CA PRO A 110 -21.06 42.54 0.27
C PRO A 110 -21.15 43.49 -0.92
N SER A 111 -21.40 42.91 -2.10
CA SER A 111 -21.97 43.65 -3.19
C SER A 111 -23.15 44.32 -2.52
N PRO A 112 -23.29 45.66 -2.62
CA PRO A 112 -24.57 46.26 -2.30
C PRO A 112 -25.57 45.35 -2.99
N LEU A 113 -26.40 44.67 -2.19
CA LEU A 113 -27.54 43.97 -2.74
C LEU A 113 -28.16 45.02 -3.66
N PRO A 114 -28.42 44.72 -4.94
CA PRO A 114 -29.29 45.60 -5.68
C PRO A 114 -30.49 45.80 -4.74
N ARG A 115 -30.70 47.04 -4.29
CA ARG A 115 -31.94 47.41 -3.59
C ARG A 115 -33.01 46.78 -4.47
N GLN A 116 -33.88 45.96 -3.88
CA GLN A 116 -35.03 45.39 -4.56
C GLN A 116 -35.67 46.51 -5.37
N GLY A 117 -35.32 46.54 -6.65
CA GLY A 117 -35.81 47.44 -7.65
C GLY A 117 -36.75 46.57 -8.43
N ASP A 118 -38.04 46.86 -8.29
CA ASP A 118 -39.16 46.35 -9.07
C ASP A 118 -38.86 45.13 -9.95
N PRO A 119 -39.17 43.89 -9.51
CA PRO A 119 -39.14 42.71 -10.36
C PRO A 119 -40.33 42.65 -11.34
N THR A 120 -41.00 43.76 -11.61
CA THR A 120 -42.46 43.78 -11.84
C THR A 120 -42.89 43.53 -13.29
N GLY A 121 -42.02 43.01 -14.16
CA GLY A 121 -42.39 42.71 -15.55
C GLY A 121 -41.87 41.36 -16.03
N ASP A 122 -40.57 41.30 -16.33
CA ASP A 122 -40.00 40.16 -17.06
C ASP A 122 -39.90 38.88 -16.23
N ILE A 123 -39.57 38.97 -14.94
CA ILE A 123 -39.44 37.79 -14.07
C ILE A 123 -40.81 37.19 -13.78
N LEU A 124 -41.84 38.02 -13.56
CA LEU A 124 -43.21 37.55 -13.40
C LEU A 124 -43.72 36.93 -14.70
N GLY A 125 -43.45 37.53 -15.85
CA GLY A 125 -43.81 36.97 -17.16
C GLY A 125 -43.18 35.60 -17.42
N GLN A 126 -41.89 35.44 -17.09
CA GLN A 126 -41.19 34.17 -17.21
C GLN A 126 -41.76 33.12 -16.25
N LEU A 127 -41.96 33.48 -14.97
CA LEU A 127 -42.53 32.57 -13.97
C LEU A 127 -43.96 32.15 -14.32
N ILE A 128 -44.76 33.03 -14.92
CA ILE A 128 -46.10 32.71 -15.43
C ILE A 128 -46.01 31.75 -16.62
N GLY A 129 -45.04 31.92 -17.53
CA GLY A 129 -44.78 30.97 -18.61
C GLY A 129 -44.39 29.58 -18.10
N ASP A 130 -43.59 29.55 -17.03
CA ASP A 130 -43.15 28.31 -16.39
C ASP A 130 -44.30 27.60 -15.63
N ILE A 131 -45.42 28.27 -15.31
CA ILE A 131 -46.61 27.65 -14.67
C ILE A 131 -47.18 26.52 -15.54
N ASP A 132 -47.25 26.71 -16.85
CA ASP A 132 -47.84 25.70 -17.72
C ASP A 132 -46.94 24.47 -17.81
N GLU A 133 -45.62 24.63 -17.84
CA GLU A 133 -44.67 23.52 -17.72
C GLU A 133 -44.79 22.82 -16.35
N LEU A 134 -44.88 23.58 -15.25
CA LEU A 134 -45.11 23.01 -13.91
C LEU A 134 -46.43 22.23 -13.82
N ARG A 135 -47.49 22.69 -14.49
CA ARG A 135 -48.78 21.97 -14.57
C ARG A 135 -48.66 20.66 -15.32
N THR A 136 -47.83 20.58 -16.36
CA THR A 136 -47.58 19.30 -17.06
C THR A 136 -46.88 18.26 -16.18
N MET A 137 -46.08 18.70 -15.20
CA MET A 137 -45.37 17.82 -14.26
C MET A 137 -46.25 17.28 -13.12
N GLY A 138 -47.44 17.84 -12.90
CA GLY A 138 -48.39 17.37 -11.90
C GLY A 138 -47.86 17.44 -10.46
N CYS A 139 -47.84 16.31 -9.76
CA CYS A 139 -47.36 16.22 -8.37
C CYS A 139 -45.86 15.92 -8.25
N ALA A 140 -45.15 15.74 -9.38
CA ALA A 140 -43.72 15.44 -9.35
C ALA A 140 -42.95 16.61 -8.71
N TYR A 141 -42.04 16.29 -7.78
CA TYR A 141 -41.25 17.28 -7.04
C TYR A 141 -42.09 18.38 -6.33
N GLY A 142 -43.38 18.12 -6.07
CA GLY A 142 -44.29 19.12 -5.50
C GLY A 142 -44.55 20.31 -6.43
N ALA A 143 -44.54 20.11 -7.76
CA ALA A 143 -44.78 21.16 -8.74
C ALA A 143 -46.17 21.81 -8.57
N ASP A 144 -47.18 21.05 -8.13
CA ASP A 144 -48.50 21.55 -7.71
C ASP A 144 -48.42 22.63 -6.62
N LYS A 145 -47.50 22.48 -5.67
CA LYS A 145 -47.27 23.48 -4.61
C LYS A 145 -46.53 24.70 -5.15
N LEU A 146 -45.58 24.53 -6.06
CA LEU A 146 -44.93 25.67 -6.74
C LEU A 146 -45.92 26.50 -7.56
N VAL A 147 -46.88 25.86 -8.25
CA VAL A 147 -47.96 26.57 -8.95
C VAL A 147 -48.77 27.44 -7.99
N ARG A 148 -49.02 26.98 -6.75
CA ARG A 148 -49.71 27.78 -5.72
C ARG A 148 -48.85 28.94 -5.21
N VAL A 149 -47.54 28.74 -5.08
CA VAL A 149 -46.60 29.83 -4.73
C VAL A 149 -46.60 30.89 -5.82
N ILE A 150 -46.51 30.50 -7.10
CA ILE A 150 -46.51 31.43 -8.22
C ILE A 150 -47.85 32.17 -8.35
N ALA A 151 -48.97 31.49 -8.12
CA ALA A 151 -50.28 32.13 -8.08
C ALA A 151 -50.39 33.18 -6.95
N SER A 152 -49.74 32.93 -5.79
CA SER A 152 -49.78 33.83 -4.64
C SER A 152 -48.89 35.08 -4.76
N LEU A 153 -48.00 35.14 -5.78
CA LEU A 153 -47.13 36.30 -6.04
C LEU A 153 -47.92 37.57 -6.44
N GLY A 154 -49.13 37.40 -6.99
CA GLY A 154 -50.01 38.52 -7.35
C GLY A 154 -50.79 39.14 -6.17
N ASP A 155 -50.95 38.38 -5.08
CA ASP A 155 -51.84 38.75 -3.96
C ASP A 155 -51.10 39.39 -2.77
N GLY A 156 -49.79 39.64 -2.90
CA GLY A 156 -48.97 40.24 -1.84
C GLY A 156 -48.71 39.32 -0.65
N ALA A 157 -48.95 38.01 -0.79
CA ALA A 157 -48.62 37.02 0.21
C ALA A 157 -47.10 36.87 0.39
N ASP A 158 -46.66 36.46 1.58
CA ASP A 158 -45.25 36.14 1.85
C ASP A 158 -44.88 34.82 1.15
N TRP A 159 -44.50 34.94 -0.11
CA TRP A 159 -44.03 33.84 -0.96
C TRP A 159 -42.76 33.18 -0.39
N GLY A 160 -42.03 33.85 0.50
CA GLY A 160 -40.84 33.31 1.15
C GLY A 160 -41.16 32.11 2.04
N GLU A 161 -42.22 32.19 2.85
CA GLU A 161 -42.65 31.11 3.73
C GLU A 161 -43.15 29.89 2.93
N LEU A 162 -43.90 30.14 1.86
CA LEU A 162 -44.43 29.11 0.96
C LEU A 162 -43.32 28.36 0.21
N LEU A 163 -42.28 29.06 -0.24
CA LEU A 163 -41.10 28.43 -0.85
C LEU A 163 -40.31 27.57 0.15
N VAL A 164 -40.18 28.04 1.39
CA VAL A 164 -39.50 27.27 2.45
C VAL A 164 -40.28 25.99 2.76
N GLU A 165 -41.61 26.06 2.85
CA GLU A 165 -42.45 24.88 3.04
C GLU A 165 -42.33 23.90 1.86
N TRP A 166 -42.43 24.39 0.63
CA TRP A 166 -42.21 23.56 -0.56
C TRP A 166 -40.84 22.87 -0.53
N SER A 167 -39.76 23.61 -0.21
CA SER A 167 -38.40 23.06 -0.18
C SER A 167 -38.23 21.92 0.83
N ARG A 168 -38.93 21.98 1.97
CA ARG A 168 -38.91 20.91 2.99
C ARG A 168 -39.62 19.65 2.53
N VAL A 169 -40.64 19.80 1.69
CA VAL A 169 -41.43 18.68 1.15
C VAL A 169 -40.73 18.07 -0.07
N ALA A 170 -40.19 18.90 -0.96
CA ALA A 170 -39.47 18.46 -2.16
C ALA A 170 -38.08 17.88 -1.83
N PHE A 171 -37.43 18.43 -0.81
CA PHE A 171 -36.12 18.01 -0.34
C PHE A 171 -36.16 17.74 1.17
N PRO A 172 -36.83 16.65 1.60
CA PRO A 172 -36.83 16.28 3.00
C PRO A 172 -35.39 16.16 3.48
N LYS A 173 -35.07 16.82 4.60
CA LYS A 173 -33.78 16.63 5.26
C LYS A 173 -33.62 15.13 5.47
N SER A 174 -32.51 14.57 5.00
CA SER A 174 -32.12 13.19 5.24
C SER A 174 -31.75 12.96 6.71
N SER A 175 -32.63 13.32 7.65
CA SER A 175 -32.62 12.73 8.98
C SER A 175 -33.19 11.33 8.84
N GLU A 176 -32.41 10.33 9.29
CA GLU A 176 -32.73 8.89 9.32
C GLU A 176 -32.37 8.04 8.09
N ALA A 177 -31.48 8.52 7.22
CA ALA A 177 -30.52 7.58 6.66
C ALA A 177 -29.50 7.28 7.77
N GLU A 178 -29.87 6.42 8.72
CA GLU A 178 -28.89 5.67 9.50
C GLU A 178 -27.93 5.07 8.49
N ARG A 179 -26.76 5.72 8.34
CA ARG A 179 -25.62 5.07 7.72
C ARG A 179 -25.49 3.76 8.48
N PRO A 180 -25.50 2.59 7.82
CA PRO A 180 -25.21 1.35 8.51
C PRO A 180 -23.92 1.60 9.28
N SER A 181 -24.03 1.64 10.61
CA SER A 181 -22.90 1.84 11.50
C SER A 181 -21.82 0.89 11.02
N ALA A 182 -20.64 1.45 10.75
CA ALA A 182 -19.51 0.70 10.24
C ALA A 182 -19.44 -0.63 11.00
N ARG A 183 -19.54 -1.75 10.28
CA ARG A 183 -19.55 -3.10 10.85
C ARG A 183 -18.50 -3.18 11.96
N VAL A 184 -18.97 -3.18 13.20
CA VAL A 184 -18.15 -3.48 14.37
C VAL A 184 -17.71 -4.93 14.18
N GLY A 185 -16.43 -5.14 13.85
CA GLY A 185 -15.82 -6.47 13.81
C GLY A 185 -15.11 -6.89 12.53
N ALA A 186 -15.19 -6.15 11.42
CA ALA A 186 -14.38 -6.46 10.24
C ALA A 186 -13.10 -5.61 10.26
N GLY A 187 -12.02 -6.16 10.83
CA GLY A 187 -10.68 -5.59 10.66
C GLY A 187 -10.38 -5.37 9.16
N PRO A 188 -9.48 -4.44 8.81
CA PRO A 188 -9.25 -4.07 7.41
C PRO A 188 -8.85 -5.32 6.62
N SER A 189 -9.76 -5.82 5.79
CA SER A 189 -9.46 -6.92 4.87
C SER A 189 -8.34 -6.43 3.96
N MET A 190 -7.13 -6.96 4.16
CA MET A 190 -6.00 -6.55 3.35
C MET A 190 -6.33 -6.81 1.89
N GLY A 191 -6.33 -5.75 1.07
CA GLY A 191 -6.50 -5.91 -0.37
C GLY A 191 -5.41 -6.85 -0.92
N THR A 192 -5.62 -7.40 -2.11
CA THR A 192 -4.71 -8.36 -2.77
C THR A 192 -3.24 -7.90 -2.75
N ARG A 193 -3.02 -6.59 -2.84
CA ARG A 193 -1.68 -5.97 -2.77
C ARG A 193 -1.04 -6.02 -1.37
N GLY A 194 -1.84 -5.96 -0.32
CA GLY A 194 -1.39 -6.09 1.08
C GLY A 194 -0.98 -7.53 1.40
N ILE A 195 -1.76 -8.50 0.91
CA ILE A 195 -1.45 -9.93 1.04
C ILE A 195 -0.10 -10.25 0.40
N ARG A 196 0.10 -9.85 -0.87
CA ARG A 196 1.36 -10.07 -1.59
C ARG A 196 2.57 -9.44 -0.89
N ARG A 197 2.41 -8.24 -0.31
CA ARG A 197 3.51 -7.58 0.42
C ARG A 197 3.86 -8.31 1.72
N ARG A 198 2.85 -8.78 2.46
CA ARG A 198 3.06 -9.55 3.69
C ARG A 198 3.74 -10.88 3.41
N GLU A 199 3.31 -11.56 2.35
CA GLU A 199 3.91 -12.82 1.89
C GLU A 199 5.36 -12.62 1.43
N TYR A 200 5.61 -11.60 0.61
CA TYR A 200 6.98 -11.25 0.21
C TYR A 200 7.87 -10.97 1.42
N ALA A 201 7.38 -10.19 2.40
CA ALA A 201 8.12 -9.93 3.63
C ALA A 201 8.33 -11.19 4.51
N ARG A 202 7.39 -12.15 4.50
CA ARG A 202 7.53 -13.45 5.16
C ARG A 202 8.67 -14.24 4.51
N VAL A 203 8.61 -14.40 3.19
CA VAL A 203 9.59 -15.11 2.36
C VAL A 203 10.98 -14.50 2.51
N GLN A 204 11.10 -13.16 2.51
CA GLN A 204 12.37 -12.47 2.72
C GLN A 204 12.97 -12.74 4.10
N ARG A 205 12.16 -12.77 5.15
CA ARG A 205 12.63 -13.11 6.51
C ARG A 205 13.05 -14.57 6.63
N LEU A 206 12.28 -15.49 6.07
CA LEU A 206 12.66 -16.91 6.02
C LEU A 206 13.95 -17.11 5.23
N TRP A 207 14.12 -16.41 4.10
CA TRP A 207 15.37 -16.46 3.33
C TRP A 207 16.60 -15.98 4.12
N SER A 208 16.43 -14.98 4.99
CA SER A 208 17.54 -14.49 5.80
C SER A 208 17.86 -15.41 6.98
N VAL A 209 16.85 -16.06 7.58
CA VAL A 209 17.01 -16.90 8.78
C VAL A 209 17.35 -18.35 8.42
N ASP A 210 16.55 -18.99 7.55
CA ASP A 210 16.73 -20.38 7.13
C ASP A 210 16.29 -20.60 5.67
N ARG A 211 17.29 -20.58 4.78
CA ARG A 211 17.10 -20.78 3.33
C ARG A 211 16.58 -22.18 2.99
N ARG A 212 16.93 -23.20 3.78
CA ARG A 212 16.53 -24.59 3.52
C ARG A 212 15.08 -24.83 3.92
N ALA A 213 14.60 -24.18 4.98
CA ALA A 213 13.18 -24.19 5.34
C ALA A 213 12.33 -23.50 4.26
N LEU A 214 12.78 -22.35 3.73
CA LEU A 214 12.07 -21.68 2.65
C LEU A 214 12.02 -22.53 1.36
N ALA A 215 13.12 -23.17 1.01
CA ALA A 215 13.17 -24.02 -0.19
C ALA A 215 12.16 -25.16 -0.12
N ARG A 216 12.01 -25.81 1.04
CA ARG A 216 10.99 -26.85 1.27
C ARG A 216 9.57 -26.30 1.19
N GLU A 217 9.33 -25.12 1.76
CA GLU A 217 8.02 -24.45 1.71
C GLU A 217 7.61 -24.08 0.27
N LEU A 218 8.55 -23.61 -0.56
CA LEU A 218 8.25 -23.16 -1.93
C LEU A 218 8.30 -24.26 -2.98
N LEU A 219 9.13 -25.30 -2.80
CA LEU A 219 9.32 -26.35 -3.80
C LEU A 219 8.52 -27.62 -3.49
N ASP A 220 8.39 -27.97 -2.21
CA ASP A 220 7.76 -29.23 -1.80
C ASP A 220 6.32 -29.03 -1.28
N ASP A 221 5.84 -27.78 -1.21
CA ASP A 221 4.61 -27.35 -0.50
C ASP A 221 4.53 -27.84 0.97
N ARG A 222 5.65 -28.32 1.51
CA ARG A 222 5.79 -28.73 2.89
C ARG A 222 6.10 -27.46 3.66
N GLY A 223 5.10 -26.95 4.39
CA GLY A 223 5.25 -25.75 5.21
C GLY A 223 6.53 -25.76 6.04
N SER A 224 7.03 -24.57 6.40
CA SER A 224 8.20 -24.41 7.29
C SER A 224 8.11 -25.43 8.43
N PRO A 225 9.18 -26.19 8.75
CA PRO A 225 9.12 -27.13 9.86
C PRO A 225 8.78 -26.32 11.09
N GLY A 226 7.54 -26.46 11.58
CA GLY A 226 7.19 -25.96 12.89
C GLY A 226 8.19 -26.51 13.89
N ALA A 227 8.39 -25.81 15.00
CA ALA A 227 9.05 -26.43 16.14
C ALA A 227 8.41 -27.81 16.34
N VAL A 228 9.20 -28.87 16.14
CA VAL A 228 8.70 -30.26 16.07
C VAL A 228 8.02 -30.64 17.39
N HIS A 229 8.37 -29.93 18.47
CA HIS A 229 7.82 -30.09 19.79
C HIS A 229 7.19 -28.78 20.27
N GLY A 230 5.93 -28.87 20.70
CA GLY A 230 5.25 -27.78 21.38
C GLY A 230 5.89 -27.50 22.75
N LEU A 231 5.65 -26.30 23.29
CA LEU A 231 6.16 -25.91 24.62
C LEU A 231 5.72 -26.89 25.71
N ILE A 232 4.51 -27.45 25.59
CA ILE A 232 3.93 -28.46 26.49
C ILE A 232 4.73 -29.77 26.48
N GLU A 233 5.33 -30.14 25.35
CA GLU A 233 6.14 -31.36 25.22
C GLU A 233 7.57 -31.14 25.73
N LEU A 234 8.11 -29.94 25.55
CA LEU A 234 9.46 -29.58 25.97
C LEU A 234 9.54 -29.23 27.46
N GLU A 235 8.47 -28.71 28.05
CA GLU A 235 8.45 -28.27 29.45
C GLU A 235 8.81 -29.41 30.42
N PRO A 236 8.25 -30.63 30.34
CA PRO A 236 8.64 -31.74 31.22
C PRO A 236 10.13 -32.09 31.10
N TYR A 237 10.68 -32.08 29.88
CA TYR A 237 12.09 -32.35 29.64
C TYR A 237 12.97 -31.28 30.30
N TRP A 238 12.75 -30.00 30.02
CA TRP A 238 13.57 -28.92 30.56
C TRP A 238 13.39 -28.73 32.06
N ARG A 239 12.20 -28.99 32.59
CA ARG A 239 11.92 -28.92 34.02
C ARG A 239 12.87 -29.83 34.81
N THR A 240 13.17 -31.02 34.31
CA THR A 240 14.14 -31.92 34.97
C THR A 240 15.55 -31.33 35.06
N PHE A 241 15.99 -30.51 34.11
CA PHE A 241 17.30 -29.87 34.15
C PHE A 241 17.33 -28.61 35.05
N PHE A 242 16.24 -27.84 35.07
CA PHE A 242 16.19 -26.58 35.80
C PHE A 242 15.75 -26.72 37.27
N GLU A 243 15.01 -27.77 37.61
CA GLU A 243 14.60 -28.04 39.00
C GLU A 243 15.66 -28.81 39.79
N VAL A 244 16.64 -29.43 39.12
CA VAL A 244 17.79 -29.99 39.81
C VAL A 244 18.61 -28.82 40.38
N PRO A 245 18.78 -28.73 41.71
CA PRO A 245 19.61 -27.70 42.29
C PRO A 245 21.00 -27.82 41.67
N SER A 246 21.49 -26.72 41.09
CA SER A 246 22.84 -26.66 40.56
C SER A 246 23.79 -27.22 41.59
N ALA A 247 24.70 -28.11 41.18
CA ALA A 247 25.73 -28.62 42.07
C ALA A 247 26.31 -27.45 42.87
N SER A 248 26.40 -27.59 44.20
CA SER A 248 26.99 -26.55 45.04
C SER A 248 28.30 -26.16 44.38
N TRP A 249 28.46 -24.86 44.10
CA TRP A 249 29.70 -24.34 43.57
C TRP A 249 30.80 -24.58 44.61
N GLY A 250 31.35 -25.79 44.62
CA GLY A 250 32.63 -26.09 45.20
C GLY A 250 33.58 -25.49 44.21
N GLY A 251 33.82 -24.18 44.35
CA GLY A 251 34.73 -23.44 43.50
C GLY A 251 35.93 -24.33 43.30
N ALA A 252 36.10 -24.82 42.07
CA ALA A 252 37.26 -25.59 41.78
C ALA A 252 38.40 -24.66 42.17
N ASN A 253 39.20 -25.08 43.14
CA ASN A 253 40.60 -24.69 43.20
C ASN A 253 41.28 -25.26 41.94
N ASN A 254 40.74 -24.97 40.75
CA ASN A 254 41.58 -24.73 39.60
C ASN A 254 42.39 -23.54 40.08
N GLU A 255 43.57 -23.86 40.60
CA GLU A 255 44.77 -23.09 40.34
C GLU A 255 44.72 -22.70 38.86
N LEU A 256 43.96 -21.63 38.56
CA LEU A 256 44.17 -20.82 37.39
C LEU A 256 45.65 -20.52 37.50
N ALA A 257 46.44 -21.10 36.59
CA ALA A 257 47.85 -20.79 36.48
C ALA A 257 47.98 -19.28 36.68
N PRO A 258 48.83 -18.83 37.62
CA PRO A 258 48.88 -17.42 38.00
C PRO A 258 49.03 -16.63 36.71
N VAL A 259 48.02 -15.82 36.38
CA VAL A 259 48.06 -14.98 35.17
C VAL A 259 49.32 -14.15 35.28
N VAL A 260 50.33 -14.45 34.45
CA VAL A 260 51.66 -13.85 34.57
C VAL A 260 51.59 -12.48 33.92
N GLY A 261 51.07 -11.52 34.67
CA GLY A 261 51.08 -10.11 34.30
C GLY A 261 49.94 -9.68 33.37
N VAL A 262 49.53 -8.43 33.53
CA VAL A 262 48.48 -7.78 32.73
C VAL A 262 48.85 -7.65 31.25
N GLU A 263 50.14 -7.83 30.91
CA GLU A 263 50.64 -7.76 29.53
C GLU A 263 50.25 -8.99 28.69
N GLU A 264 50.10 -10.17 29.29
CA GLU A 264 49.64 -11.39 28.58
C GLU A 264 48.18 -11.31 28.13
N VAL A 265 47.35 -10.49 28.79
CA VAL A 265 45.92 -10.30 28.44
C VAL A 265 45.74 -9.74 27.02
N TRP A 266 46.74 -9.02 26.51
CA TRP A 266 46.73 -8.41 25.17
C TRP A 266 47.56 -9.18 24.15
N SER A 267 48.13 -10.32 24.55
CA SER A 267 48.84 -11.18 23.62
C SER A 267 47.85 -11.86 22.67
N PRO A 268 48.22 -12.04 21.39
CA PRO A 268 47.39 -12.82 20.47
C PRO A 268 47.11 -14.21 21.04
N CYS A 269 45.85 -14.67 20.99
CA CYS A 269 45.54 -16.03 21.42
C CYS A 269 46.31 -17.04 20.56
N ASP A 270 47.00 -17.96 21.23
CA ASP A 270 47.74 -19.03 20.58
C ASP A 270 46.78 -20.11 20.07
N ASP A 271 47.13 -20.77 18.96
CA ASP A 271 46.31 -21.84 18.36
C ASP A 271 46.04 -22.99 19.35
N GLU A 272 46.94 -23.20 20.31
CA GLU A 272 46.81 -24.22 21.35
C GLU A 272 45.77 -23.83 22.42
N GLU A 273 45.76 -22.56 22.86
CA GLU A 273 44.72 -22.03 23.77
C GLU A 273 43.34 -22.11 23.16
N VAL A 274 43.26 -21.79 21.86
CA VAL A 274 42.04 -21.91 21.08
C VAL A 274 41.59 -23.37 21.04
N ARG A 275 42.48 -24.34 20.78
CA ARG A 275 42.12 -25.77 20.77
C ARG A 275 41.64 -26.30 22.12
N VAL A 276 42.23 -25.85 23.22
CA VAL A 276 41.86 -26.30 24.58
C VAL A 276 40.49 -25.75 24.99
N ASN A 277 40.21 -24.49 24.65
CA ASN A 277 38.96 -23.82 25.05
C ASN A 277 37.82 -23.97 24.03
N TYR A 278 38.11 -24.42 22.80
CA TYR A 278 37.05 -24.72 21.85
C TYR A 278 36.20 -25.89 22.39
N PRO A 279 34.88 -25.72 22.52
CA PRO A 279 34.01 -26.79 22.96
C PRO A 279 34.16 -27.95 21.97
N ARG A 280 34.68 -29.08 22.46
CA ARG A 280 34.77 -30.32 21.68
C ARG A 280 33.38 -30.60 21.15
N ARG A 281 33.26 -30.67 19.82
CA ARG A 281 32.00 -31.01 19.14
C ARG A 281 31.43 -32.25 19.82
N ALA A 282 30.27 -32.11 20.45
CA ALA A 282 29.62 -33.20 21.16
C ALA A 282 29.53 -34.40 20.22
N VAL A 283 30.18 -35.50 20.63
CA VAL A 283 29.99 -36.80 20.00
C VAL A 283 28.51 -37.12 20.14
N PRO A 284 27.81 -37.62 19.10
CA PRO A 284 26.41 -38.00 19.24
C PRO A 284 26.30 -38.99 20.41
N VAL A 285 25.58 -38.59 21.45
CA VAL A 285 25.18 -39.49 22.53
C VAL A 285 24.28 -40.54 21.90
N GLU A 286 24.77 -41.78 21.87
CA GLU A 286 24.00 -42.96 21.51
C GLU A 286 22.79 -43.06 22.44
N THR A 287 21.62 -42.71 21.92
CA THR A 287 20.35 -43.02 22.56
C THR A 287 20.08 -44.51 22.39
N GLY A 288 20.06 -45.23 23.51
CA GLY A 288 19.11 -46.32 23.79
C GLY A 288 19.12 -47.51 22.85
N ALA A 289 19.66 -48.62 23.35
CA ALA A 289 19.41 -49.96 22.86
C ALA A 289 17.91 -50.24 22.78
N ASP A 290 17.42 -50.67 21.61
CA ASP A 290 16.30 -51.59 21.49
C ASP A 290 16.61 -52.58 20.37
N GLY A 291 16.58 -53.86 20.74
CA GLY A 291 17.11 -54.98 19.97
C GLY A 291 16.35 -55.27 18.68
N GLY A 292 17.12 -55.48 17.62
CA GLY A 292 16.74 -56.25 16.44
C GLY A 292 17.84 -57.25 16.15
N VAL A 293 17.57 -58.52 16.46
CA VAL A 293 18.46 -59.66 16.21
C VAL A 293 18.86 -59.69 14.73
N ALA A 294 20.16 -59.59 14.47
CA ALA A 294 20.75 -59.82 13.16
C ALA A 294 20.80 -61.34 12.91
N ASP A 295 19.96 -61.80 11.98
CA ASP A 295 20.11 -63.11 11.35
C ASP A 295 20.88 -62.95 10.03
N GLY A 296 21.95 -63.74 9.88
CA GLY A 296 22.34 -64.34 8.61
C GLY A 296 23.14 -63.53 7.60
N PHE A 297 24.48 -63.62 7.71
CA PHE A 297 25.45 -63.77 6.61
C PHE A 297 24.86 -64.53 5.39
N GLN A 298 25.04 -64.13 4.12
CA GLN A 298 26.26 -64.28 3.32
C GLN A 298 26.21 -63.45 2.01
N PRO A 299 27.35 -63.00 1.48
CA PRO A 299 27.47 -62.51 0.11
C PRO A 299 27.74 -63.68 -0.86
N ASP A 300 26.95 -63.77 -1.94
CA ASP A 300 27.28 -64.62 -3.08
C ASP A 300 28.19 -63.85 -4.07
N PRO A 301 29.29 -64.47 -4.54
CA PRO A 301 30.05 -63.97 -5.67
C PRO A 301 29.51 -64.57 -6.98
N LEU A 302 29.25 -63.71 -7.96
CA LEU A 302 29.79 -63.76 -9.34
C LEU A 302 29.19 -62.62 -10.17
#